data_AF-A0A0K0G6V2-F1
#
_entry.id   AF-A0A0K0G6V2-F1
#
_cell.length_a   1.000
_cell.length_b   1.000
_cell.length_c   1.000
_cell.angle_alpha   90.00
_cell.angle_beta   90.00
_cell.angle_gamma   90.00
#
_symmetry.space_group_name_H-M   'P 1'
#
loop_
_entity.id
_entity.type
_entity.pdbx_description
1 polymer ?
#
loop_
_entity_poly.entity_id
_entity_poly.type
_entity_poly.pdbx_seq_one_letter_code
_entity_poly.pdbx_strand_id
1 'polypeptide(L)'
;MSNDKDKKNAFTIIKDDSTDGHGGYGGGVISLENMSSVIVDPNENEAYVDMDAMHARSKIERRVKWTHVKEEVPNGKLYWIVWVNVERTEKGKFYSGVAASEIRVDRENKRAYKFMPEHIKHMESSLKGKVMVDHMDDHSRKLLKDYLENFDKEMWELSSDELKEELSK
;
A
#
# COMPACT_ATOMS: atom_id res chain seq x y z
N MET A 1 18.40 25.10 13.57
CA MET A 1 17.08 24.57 13.93
C MET A 1 16.19 24.81 12.72
N SER A 2 15.94 23.77 11.93
CA SER A 2 15.00 23.83 10.80
C SER A 2 13.97 22.73 11.00
N ASN A 3 12.74 23.15 10.84
CA ASN A 3 11.50 22.58 11.32
C ASN A 3 10.85 21.90 10.11
N ASP A 4 10.80 20.56 10.05
CA ASP A 4 10.09 19.84 8.99
C ASP A 4 9.11 18.86 9.62
N LYS A 5 7.98 19.44 10.03
CA LYS A 5 6.83 18.76 10.65
C LYS A 5 5.73 18.41 9.64
N ASP A 6 6.05 18.31 8.35
CA ASP A 6 5.05 18.09 7.28
C ASP A 6 5.38 16.88 6.39
N LYS A 7 5.52 15.69 6.99
CA LYS A 7 5.35 14.40 6.28
C LYS A 7 3.93 13.88 6.45
N LYS A 8 2.92 14.70 6.15
CA LYS A 8 1.52 14.28 6.20
C LYS A 8 1.01 14.03 4.78
N ASN A 9 0.61 12.77 4.55
CA ASN A 9 -0.41 12.35 3.58
C ASN A 9 -0.07 12.60 2.10
N ALA A 10 0.78 11.77 1.52
CA ALA A 10 1.05 11.77 0.08
C ALA A 10 0.81 10.39 -0.52
N PHE A 11 -0.46 10.04 -0.76
CA PHE A 11 -0.73 9.18 -1.91
C PHE A 11 -0.24 9.92 -3.17
N THR A 12 0.12 9.19 -4.22
CA THR A 12 0.39 9.81 -5.53
C THR A 12 -0.93 10.33 -6.11
N ILE A 13 -1.28 11.55 -5.72
CA ILE A 13 -2.49 12.23 -6.15
C ILE A 13 -2.08 13.17 -7.29
N ILE A 14 -2.48 12.84 -8.52
CA ILE A 14 -2.26 13.70 -9.69
C ILE A 14 -2.80 15.11 -9.38
N LYS A 15 -1.91 16.11 -9.48
CA LYS A 15 -2.28 17.53 -9.48
C LYS A 15 -2.92 17.84 -10.82
N ASP A 16 -4.14 18.36 -10.75
CA ASP A 16 -4.90 18.91 -11.86
C ASP A 16 -4.18 20.18 -12.33
N ASP A 17 -3.43 20.12 -13.44
CA ASP A 17 -2.98 21.32 -14.15
C ASP A 17 -2.92 21.11 -15.67
N SER A 18 -3.92 21.71 -16.31
CA SER A 18 -3.91 22.44 -17.59
C SER A 18 -3.38 21.79 -18.88
N THR A 19 -4.33 21.57 -19.79
CA THR A 19 -4.25 21.81 -21.25
C THR A 19 -2.86 22.07 -21.85
N ASP A 20 -2.27 21.08 -22.51
CA ASP A 20 -1.67 21.30 -23.83
C ASP A 20 -1.45 19.98 -24.57
N GLY A 21 -1.78 20.00 -25.85
CA GLY A 21 -2.08 18.81 -26.64
C GLY A 21 -0.92 17.86 -26.85
N HIS A 22 -1.22 16.56 -26.74
CA HIS A 22 -0.88 15.61 -27.80
C HIS A 22 -1.87 14.44 -27.75
N GLY A 23 -2.60 14.26 -28.84
CA GLY A 23 -3.50 13.12 -29.02
C GLY A 23 -2.72 11.81 -29.09
N GLY A 24 -3.32 10.76 -28.53
CA GLY A 24 -2.79 9.40 -28.61
C GLY A 24 -3.71 8.40 -27.93
N TYR A 25 -4.79 8.00 -28.61
CA TYR A 25 -5.49 6.75 -28.31
C TYR A 25 -4.50 5.58 -28.50
N GLY A 26 -4.29 4.73 -27.49
CA GLY A 26 -3.61 3.45 -27.69
C GLY A 26 -3.07 2.76 -26.44
N GLY A 27 -3.73 1.66 -26.05
CA GLY A 27 -3.13 0.55 -25.28
C GLY A 27 -2.98 0.79 -23.78
N GLY A 28 -3.64 -0.03 -22.96
CA GLY A 28 -3.54 -0.03 -21.50
C GLY A 28 -2.10 -0.24 -21.01
N VAL A 29 -1.36 0.85 -20.88
CA VAL A 29 -0.13 0.92 -20.10
C VAL A 29 -0.53 1.09 -18.64
N ILE A 30 -0.29 0.04 -17.86
CA ILE A 30 -0.46 0.05 -16.42
C ILE A 30 0.57 1.06 -15.86
N SER A 31 0.14 2.29 -15.56
CA SER A 31 1.00 3.32 -14.97
C SER A 31 1.03 3.17 -13.45
N LEU A 32 2.23 3.13 -12.86
CA LEU A 32 2.45 3.10 -11.40
C LEU A 32 2.11 4.44 -10.72
N GLU A 33 1.78 5.47 -11.51
CA GLU A 33 1.50 6.83 -11.04
C GLU A 33 0.27 6.92 -10.14
N ASN A 34 -0.65 5.95 -10.22
CA ASN A 34 -1.87 5.91 -9.41
C ASN A 34 -1.75 4.99 -8.19
N MET A 35 -0.57 4.39 -7.99
CA MET A 35 -0.32 3.44 -6.92
C MET A 35 0.46 4.10 -5.78
N SER A 36 0.11 3.71 -4.56
CA SER A 36 0.88 4.04 -3.36
C SER A 36 1.04 2.82 -2.48
N SER A 37 2.15 2.76 -1.75
CA SER A 37 2.41 1.74 -0.75
C SER A 37 2.06 2.24 0.64
N VAL A 38 1.14 1.53 1.30
CA VAL A 38 0.78 1.73 2.71
C VAL A 38 1.45 0.63 3.52
N ILE A 39 2.18 1.01 4.56
CA ILE A 39 2.69 0.08 5.56
C ILE A 39 1.65 -0.06 6.66
N VAL A 40 1.33 -1.30 7.04
CA VAL A 40 0.55 -1.60 8.25
C VAL A 40 1.48 -2.31 9.24
N ASP A 41 1.63 -1.71 10.41
CA ASP A 41 2.39 -2.25 11.55
C ASP A 41 1.41 -2.60 12.70
N PRO A 42 0.93 -3.85 12.76
CA PRO A 42 0.07 -4.30 13.86
C PRO A 42 0.78 -4.29 15.23
N ASN A 43 2.11 -4.25 15.27
CA ASN A 43 2.86 -4.27 16.53
C ASN A 43 2.82 -2.90 17.22
N GLU A 44 2.78 -1.82 16.43
CA GLU A 44 2.72 -0.43 16.94
C GLU A 44 1.30 0.18 16.78
N ASN A 45 0.35 -0.56 16.21
CA ASN A 45 -1.02 -0.12 15.90
C ASN A 45 -1.06 1.09 14.94
N GLU A 46 -0.19 1.09 13.93
CA GLU A 46 -0.08 2.20 13.00
C GLU A 46 -0.19 1.72 11.54
N ALA A 47 -0.78 2.57 10.71
CA ALA A 47 -0.73 2.45 9.26
C ALA A 47 -0.36 3.81 8.66
N TYR A 48 0.51 3.79 7.64
CA TYR A 48 1.04 5.01 7.04
C TYR A 48 1.50 4.78 5.60
N VAL A 49 1.35 5.79 4.74
CA VAL A 49 1.96 5.77 3.40
C VAL A 49 3.48 5.85 3.51
N ASP A 50 4.16 4.94 2.81
CA ASP A 50 5.61 4.92 2.66
C ASP A 50 5.98 4.77 1.19
N MET A 51 6.17 5.89 0.51
CA MET A 51 6.58 5.90 -0.91
C MET A 51 7.99 5.35 -1.12
N ASP A 52 8.82 5.26 -0.08
CA ASP A 52 10.15 4.64 -0.19
C ASP A 52 10.03 3.11 -0.32
N ALA A 53 8.92 2.51 0.14
CA ALA A 53 8.65 1.07 0.01
C ALA A 53 8.53 0.62 -1.46
N MET A 54 8.06 1.50 -2.35
CA MET A 54 8.02 1.22 -3.81
C MET A 54 9.40 0.92 -4.39
N HIS A 55 10.47 1.43 -3.77
CA HIS A 55 11.85 1.29 -4.23
C HIS A 55 12.69 0.38 -3.31
N ALA A 56 12.06 -0.43 -2.46
CA ALA A 56 12.73 -1.24 -1.44
C ALA A 56 13.59 -0.41 -0.45
N ARG A 57 13.19 0.84 -0.19
CA ARG A 57 13.94 1.81 0.63
C ARG A 57 13.24 2.18 1.94
N SER A 58 12.10 1.56 2.26
CA SER A 58 11.33 1.87 3.47
C SER A 58 12.17 1.70 4.74
N LYS A 59 11.79 2.40 5.81
CA LYS A 59 12.39 2.24 7.15
C LYS A 59 12.32 0.78 7.65
N ILE A 60 11.32 0.01 7.22
CA ILE A 60 11.20 -1.41 7.57
C ILE A 60 12.17 -2.28 6.76
N GLU A 61 12.56 -1.83 5.57
CA GLU A 61 13.35 -2.60 4.60
C GLU A 61 14.86 -2.34 4.69
N ARG A 62 15.27 -1.27 5.38
CA ARG A 62 16.69 -0.89 5.53
C ARG A 62 17.41 -1.71 6.61
N ARG A 63 18.71 -1.95 6.38
CA ARG A 63 19.68 -2.55 7.32
C ARG A 63 19.35 -4.00 7.75
N VAL A 64 18.63 -4.73 6.91
CA VAL A 64 18.30 -6.14 7.10
C VAL A 64 18.70 -6.95 5.88
N LYS A 65 18.99 -8.24 6.08
CA LYS A 65 19.22 -9.21 5.01
C LYS A 65 17.91 -9.90 4.67
N TRP A 66 17.50 -9.82 3.41
CA TRP A 66 16.29 -10.45 2.91
C TRP A 66 16.46 -11.95 2.68
N THR A 67 15.43 -12.70 3.01
CA THR A 67 15.28 -14.13 2.73
C THR A 67 13.87 -14.42 2.23
N HIS A 68 13.74 -15.48 1.44
CA HIS A 68 12.46 -16.01 0.97
C HIS A 68 11.98 -17.18 1.85
N VAL A 69 12.70 -17.51 2.91
CA VAL A 69 12.41 -18.59 3.85
C VAL A 69 11.93 -17.98 5.17
N LYS A 70 10.67 -18.20 5.54
CA LYS A 70 10.03 -17.55 6.70
C LYS A 70 10.65 -18.03 8.01
N GLU A 71 11.08 -19.29 8.04
CA GLU A 71 11.69 -19.97 9.17
C GLU A 71 13.06 -19.39 9.55
N GLU A 72 13.75 -18.71 8.62
CA GLU A 72 15.00 -18.00 8.89
C GLU A 72 14.81 -16.68 9.65
N VAL A 73 13.55 -16.30 9.93
CA VAL A 73 13.18 -15.08 10.66
C VAL A 73 12.23 -15.42 11.82
N PRO A 74 12.65 -16.27 12.77
CA PRO A 74 11.77 -16.83 13.79
C PRO A 74 11.17 -15.78 14.74
N ASN A 75 11.89 -14.69 14.99
CA ASN A 75 11.44 -13.58 15.85
C ASN A 75 11.01 -12.35 15.03
N GLY A 76 10.70 -12.53 13.74
CA GLY A 76 10.33 -11.42 12.87
C GLY A 76 8.96 -10.84 13.26
N LYS A 77 8.95 -9.54 13.56
CA LYS A 77 7.69 -8.78 13.72
C LYS A 77 6.94 -8.72 12.39
N LEU A 78 5.62 -8.86 12.44
CA LEU A 78 4.75 -8.85 11.27
C LEU A 78 4.57 -7.42 10.75
N TYR A 79 4.68 -7.24 9.43
CA TYR A 79 4.36 -6.02 8.71
C TYR A 79 3.60 -6.38 7.45
N TRP A 80 2.77 -5.46 6.97
CA TRP A 80 2.17 -5.57 5.64
C TRP A 80 2.64 -4.41 4.77
N ILE A 81 3.05 -4.72 3.53
CA ILE A 81 3.08 -3.72 2.46
C ILE A 81 1.80 -3.87 1.66
N VAL A 82 0.93 -2.87 1.73
CA VAL A 82 -0.34 -2.81 1.04
C VAL A 82 -0.18 -1.91 -0.18
N TRP A 83 -0.42 -2.48 -1.35
CA TRP A 83 -0.52 -1.76 -2.61
C TRP A 83 -1.93 -1.22 -2.74
N VAL A 84 -2.03 0.09 -2.89
CA VAL A 84 -3.31 0.80 -3.02
C VAL A 84 -3.29 1.58 -4.32
N ASN A 85 -4.20 1.23 -5.23
CA ASN A 85 -4.38 1.91 -6.50
C ASN A 85 -5.58 2.86 -6.42
N VAL A 86 -5.43 4.04 -7.01
CA VAL A 86 -6.42 5.11 -6.98
C VAL A 86 -6.86 5.47 -8.39
N GLU A 87 -8.15 5.46 -8.65
CA GLU A 87 -8.70 5.93 -9.93
C GLU A 87 -9.67 7.10 -9.73
N ARG A 88 -10.02 7.75 -10.83
CA ARG A 88 -10.94 8.89 -10.86
C ARG A 88 -12.11 8.56 -11.77
N THR A 89 -13.31 8.83 -11.28
CA THR A 89 -14.55 8.86 -12.07
C THR A 89 -15.09 10.29 -12.13
N GLU A 90 -16.21 10.48 -12.84
CA GLU A 90 -16.97 11.74 -12.80
C GLU A 90 -17.43 12.12 -11.38
N LYS A 91 -17.62 11.12 -10.50
CA LYS A 91 -18.09 11.33 -9.12
C LYS A 91 -16.98 11.69 -8.14
N GLY A 92 -15.72 11.44 -8.49
CA GLY A 92 -14.59 11.63 -7.59
C GLY A 92 -13.56 10.51 -7.68
N LYS A 93 -12.56 10.57 -6.79
CA LYS A 93 -11.51 9.56 -6.68
C LYS A 93 -12.01 8.40 -5.82
N PHE A 94 -11.49 7.19 -6.05
CA PHE A 94 -11.82 6.01 -5.25
C PHE A 94 -10.65 5.03 -5.23
N TYR A 95 -10.60 4.15 -4.22
CA TYR A 95 -9.62 3.07 -4.15
C TYR A 95 -10.05 1.98 -5.14
N SER A 96 -9.37 1.88 -6.28
CA SER A 96 -9.76 0.94 -7.33
C SER A 96 -9.24 -0.46 -7.10
N GLY A 97 -8.14 -0.63 -6.37
CA GLY A 97 -7.61 -1.95 -6.01
C GLY A 97 -6.67 -1.91 -4.81
N VAL A 98 -6.76 -2.91 -3.94
CA VAL A 98 -6.02 -2.97 -2.68
C VAL A 98 -5.50 -4.38 -2.44
N ALA A 99 -4.18 -4.57 -2.33
CA ALA A 99 -3.59 -5.89 -2.13
C ALA A 99 -2.42 -5.88 -1.15
N ALA A 100 -2.42 -6.78 -0.18
CA ALA A 100 -1.44 -6.79 0.91
C ALA A 100 -0.38 -7.89 0.78
N SER A 101 0.89 -7.57 1.06
CA SER A 101 2.00 -8.54 1.07
C SER A 101 2.58 -8.69 2.46
N GLU A 102 2.67 -9.93 2.96
CA GLU A 102 3.31 -10.22 4.25
C GLU A 102 4.81 -9.91 4.19
N ILE A 103 5.30 -9.24 5.22
CA ILE A 103 6.71 -9.07 5.51
C ILE A 103 6.96 -9.41 6.97
N ARG A 104 8.10 -10.04 7.27
CA ARG A 104 8.60 -10.13 8.65
C ARG A 104 9.94 -9.47 8.79
N VAL A 105 10.12 -8.69 9.86
CA VAL A 105 11.38 -7.99 10.11
C VAL A 105 11.87 -8.29 11.52
N ASP A 106 13.02 -8.92 11.61
CA ASP A 106 13.79 -9.10 12.83
C ASP A 106 14.98 -8.13 12.80
N ARG A 107 14.82 -7.00 13.49
CA ARG A 107 15.85 -5.95 13.54
C ARG A 107 17.04 -6.36 14.41
N GLU A 108 16.85 -7.21 15.41
CA GLU A 108 17.91 -7.65 16.32
C GLU A 108 18.90 -8.56 15.57
N ASN A 109 18.37 -9.52 14.81
CA ASN A 109 19.16 -10.43 13.99
C ASN A 109 19.47 -9.89 12.59
N LYS A 110 19.00 -8.67 12.27
CA LYS A 110 19.13 -8.01 10.96
C LYS A 110 18.67 -8.90 9.81
N ARG A 111 17.56 -9.60 9.98
CA ARG A 111 16.97 -10.51 8.99
C ARG A 111 15.54 -10.10 8.69
N ALA A 112 15.13 -10.25 7.44
CA ALA A 112 13.76 -9.98 7.04
C ALA A 112 13.29 -10.99 6.00
N TYR A 113 12.02 -11.36 6.10
CA TYR A 113 11.35 -12.27 5.18
C TYR A 113 10.41 -11.49 4.27
N LYS A 114 10.48 -11.79 2.98
CA LYS A 114 9.54 -11.34 1.96
C LYS A 114 9.55 -12.31 0.80
N PHE A 115 8.37 -12.73 0.36
CA PHE A 115 8.24 -13.59 -0.80
C PHE A 115 7.97 -12.76 -2.06
N MET A 116 9.01 -12.57 -2.88
CA MET A 116 8.95 -11.70 -4.05
C MET A 116 7.89 -12.08 -5.09
N PRO A 117 7.68 -13.36 -5.45
CA PRO A 117 6.64 -13.75 -6.41
C PRO A 117 5.23 -13.31 -5.98
N GLU A 118 4.91 -13.49 -4.70
CA GLU A 118 3.64 -13.06 -4.13
C GLU A 118 3.54 -11.53 -4.05
N HIS A 119 4.62 -10.86 -3.66
CA HIS A 119 4.66 -9.40 -3.60
C HIS A 119 4.37 -8.73 -4.94
N ILE A 120 4.95 -9.25 -6.03
CA ILE A 120 4.70 -8.77 -7.40
C ILE A 120 3.26 -9.11 -7.82
N LYS A 121 2.78 -10.32 -7.54
CA LYS A 121 1.40 -10.73 -7.83
C LYS A 121 0.38 -9.80 -7.17
N HIS A 122 0.61 -9.43 -5.91
CA HIS A 122 -0.27 -8.51 -5.19
C HIS A 122 -0.22 -7.10 -5.79
N MET A 123 0.98 -6.61 -6.13
CA MET A 123 1.12 -5.33 -6.84
C MET A 123 0.32 -5.31 -8.15
N GLU A 124 0.51 -6.33 -9.01
CA GLU A 124 -0.24 -6.45 -10.26
C GLU A 124 -1.76 -6.58 -10.05
N SER A 125 -2.18 -7.24 -8.98
CA SER A 125 -3.60 -7.43 -8.68
C SER A 125 -4.25 -6.11 -8.25
N SER A 126 -3.56 -5.31 -7.43
CA SER A 126 -4.03 -3.95 -7.08
C SER A 126 -4.12 -3.05 -8.31
N LEU A 127 -3.14 -3.10 -9.23
CA LEU A 127 -3.19 -2.35 -10.49
C LEU A 127 -4.34 -2.78 -11.42
N LYS A 128 -4.79 -4.03 -11.31
CA LYS A 128 -5.96 -4.57 -12.04
C LYS A 128 -7.28 -4.33 -11.31
N GLY A 129 -7.27 -3.50 -10.26
CA GLY A 129 -8.46 -3.15 -9.49
C GLY A 129 -8.99 -4.27 -8.59
N LYS A 130 -8.15 -5.22 -8.18
CA LYS A 130 -8.56 -6.32 -7.31
C LYS A 130 -8.36 -5.98 -5.83
N VAL A 131 -9.21 -6.54 -4.99
CA VAL A 131 -9.05 -6.55 -3.53
C VAL A 131 -8.47 -7.90 -3.10
N MET A 132 -7.31 -7.91 -2.44
CA MET A 132 -6.61 -9.10 -1.93
C MET A 132 -6.04 -8.81 -0.54
N VAL A 133 -6.91 -8.85 0.46
CA VAL A 133 -6.60 -8.56 1.88
C VAL A 133 -7.15 -9.63 2.83
N ASP A 134 -7.74 -10.69 2.29
CA ASP A 134 -8.38 -11.78 3.03
C ASP A 134 -7.40 -12.56 3.92
N HIS A 135 -6.14 -12.65 3.50
CA HIS A 135 -5.06 -13.33 4.23
C HIS A 135 -4.40 -12.47 5.32
N MET A 136 -4.78 -11.20 5.45
CA MET A 136 -4.35 -10.37 6.57
C MET A 136 -4.98 -10.87 7.87
N ASP A 137 -4.39 -10.55 9.01
CA ASP A 137 -5.07 -10.73 10.30
C ASP A 137 -6.12 -9.62 10.53
N ASP A 138 -7.14 -9.91 11.34
CA ASP A 138 -8.28 -9.03 11.61
C ASP A 138 -7.83 -7.65 12.12
N HIS A 139 -6.80 -7.63 12.97
CA HIS A 139 -6.27 -6.40 13.53
C HIS A 139 -5.60 -5.53 12.47
N SER A 140 -4.76 -6.12 11.61
CA SER A 140 -4.15 -5.40 10.49
C SER A 140 -5.18 -4.92 9.46
N ARG A 141 -6.25 -5.70 9.17
CA ARG A 141 -7.33 -5.23 8.28
C ARG A 141 -8.03 -4.01 8.84
N LYS A 142 -8.31 -4.01 10.15
CA LYS A 142 -8.90 -2.86 10.84
C LYS A 142 -8.01 -1.62 10.76
N LEU A 143 -6.70 -1.77 11.03
CA LEU A 143 -5.75 -0.65 10.90
C LEU A 143 -5.73 -0.06 9.48
N LEU A 144 -5.76 -0.92 8.46
CA LEU A 144 -5.82 -0.50 7.07
C LEU A 144 -7.14 0.22 6.76
N LYS A 145 -8.29 -0.33 7.20
CA LYS A 145 -9.61 0.30 7.04
C LYS A 145 -9.62 1.70 7.63
N ASP A 146 -9.27 1.80 8.91
CA ASP A 146 -9.27 3.06 9.64
C ASP A 146 -8.34 4.07 8.97
N TYR A 147 -7.20 3.63 8.43
CA TYR A 147 -6.29 4.49 7.69
C TYR A 147 -6.88 5.03 6.39
N LEU A 148 -7.46 4.16 5.55
CA LEU A 148 -8.03 4.56 4.26
C LEU A 148 -9.25 5.48 4.44
N GLU A 149 -10.13 5.16 5.39
CA GLU A 149 -11.30 5.99 5.69
C GLU A 149 -10.91 7.36 6.25
N ASN A 150 -9.92 7.42 7.15
CA ASN A 150 -9.44 8.69 7.71
C ASN A 150 -8.58 9.49 6.72
N PHE A 151 -7.98 8.84 5.72
CA PHE A 151 -7.17 9.52 4.72
C PHE A 151 -8.04 10.42 3.84
N ASP A 152 -9.10 9.85 3.27
CA ASP A 152 -10.09 10.58 2.47
C ASP A 152 -11.43 9.84 2.53
N LYS A 153 -12.35 10.40 3.32
CA LYS A 153 -13.66 9.80 3.54
C LYS A 153 -14.51 9.76 2.27
N GLU A 154 -14.43 10.78 1.41
CA GLU A 154 -15.20 10.80 0.17
C GLU A 154 -14.70 9.70 -0.77
N MET A 155 -13.38 9.53 -0.84
CA MET A 155 -12.76 8.47 -1.60
C MET A 155 -13.13 7.07 -1.09
N TRP A 156 -13.17 6.89 0.23
CA TRP A 156 -13.65 5.66 0.85
C TRP A 156 -15.11 5.37 0.49
N GLU A 157 -16.00 6.37 0.58
CA GLU A 157 -17.42 6.19 0.24
C GLU A 157 -17.65 5.81 -1.22
N LEU A 158 -16.83 6.35 -2.13
CA LEU A 158 -16.88 6.03 -3.57
C LEU A 158 -16.25 4.68 -3.94
N SER A 159 -15.52 4.05 -3.02
CA SER A 159 -14.87 2.75 -3.25
C SER A 159 -15.87 1.60 -3.22
N SER A 160 -15.49 0.45 -3.80
CA SER A 160 -16.37 -0.70 -3.95
C SER A 160 -16.84 -1.27 -2.60
N ASP A 161 -18.05 -1.83 -2.58
CA ASP A 161 -18.57 -2.52 -1.40
C ASP A 161 -17.70 -3.73 -1.04
N GLU A 162 -17.13 -4.43 -2.03
CA GLU A 162 -16.15 -5.50 -1.84
C GLU A 162 -14.97 -5.06 -0.97
N LEU A 163 -14.38 -3.88 -1.23
CA LEU A 163 -13.28 -3.37 -0.42
C LEU A 163 -13.73 -3.11 1.02
N LYS A 164 -14.89 -2.48 1.19
CA LYS A 164 -15.44 -2.13 2.51
C LYS A 164 -15.77 -3.38 3.32
N GLU A 165 -16.32 -4.41 2.68
CA GLU A 165 -16.66 -5.70 3.28
C GLU A 165 -15.41 -6.48 3.67
N GLU A 166 -14.46 -6.67 2.75
CA GLU A 166 -13.21 -7.41 3.02
C GLU A 166 -12.44 -6.80 4.20
N LEU A 167 -12.39 -5.47 4.30
CA LEU A 167 -11.72 -4.77 5.39
C LEU A 167 -12.53 -4.69 6.70
N SER A 168 -13.80 -5.11 6.70
CA SER A 168 -14.68 -5.11 7.88
C SER A 168 -14.90 -6.50 8.48
N LYS A 169 -14.30 -7.55 7.91
CA LYS A 169 -14.27 -8.91 8.46
C LYS A 169 -13.35 -8.99 9.66
#